data_AF-A0A8X6SY65-F1
#
_entry.id   AF-A0A8X6SY65-F1
#
_cell.length_a   1.000
_cell.length_b   1.000
_cell.length_c   1.000
_cell.angle_alpha   90.00
_cell.angle_beta   90.00
_cell.angle_gamma   90.00
#
_symmetry.space_group_name_H-M   'P 1'
#
loop_
_entity.id
_entity.type
_entity.pdbx_description
1 polymer ?
#
loop_
_entity_poly.entity_id
_entity_poly.type
_entity_poly.pdbx_seq_one_letter_code
_entity_poly.pdbx_strand_id
1 'polypeptide(L)'
;MSTQKIVFIGIRNKVCLTCSAIANRQMERKDHVCWKNWSGPSTAMESDAVVEGLIYLENVHHIRCTRLVGDGDANTIAKCKERVSYGGRILKVECANHAVRRYGRAIQKLQGNTSRFSGQTGIKARKLLKQKIMKLIIGARNVIKVNAINHHNQPEKEKIKNLISDFRNVPNHVFGKHDNCGDFCKRKSIENNETEYSIMHSSGLLHAIQYEIGRTLVACSNTLIWNATNNPAETYMSQLCKISGGKRINFSKAGGFNRRANIAVLAFQNPAQQYHGKAYKMIANKSPSTPLNKFLLTRRNKYLKRLQRKKLFPNIKKFRPKQNTGDCNYGDSVEKPDMPTEIFESMTENLLLKLKVQNNSDVEFETRGQTTSERWRYERSLRLSSSFFKEVACRKASTPCSKLVKRIVYGSEFSTTAMNYGLANEEIARKQYERKHSVTVRTCGLFVDKDNPFLCASPDGLIENVFEHFVSYTLT
;
A
#
# COMPACT_ATOMS: atom_id res chain seq x y z
N MET A 1 11.64 1.03 28.32
CA MET A 1 11.60 -0.29 27.63
C MET A 1 10.19 -0.86 27.73
N SER A 2 9.53 -1.18 26.61
CA SER A 2 8.29 -1.95 26.63
C SER A 2 8.60 -3.41 26.99
N THR A 3 7.89 -4.00 27.96
CA THR A 3 8.17 -5.37 28.44
C THR A 3 7.96 -6.46 27.37
N GLN A 4 7.21 -6.15 26.31
CA GLN A 4 6.82 -7.07 25.22
C GLN A 4 6.21 -8.39 25.72
N LYS A 5 5.71 -8.43 26.97
CA LYS A 5 5.09 -9.62 27.55
C LYS A 5 3.68 -9.80 27.00
N ILE A 6 3.30 -11.05 26.79
CA ILE A 6 1.91 -11.42 26.45
C ILE A 6 1.08 -11.37 27.73
N VAL A 7 0.02 -10.57 27.72
CA VAL A 7 -0.92 -10.43 28.85
C VAL A 7 -2.22 -11.19 28.56
N PHE A 8 -2.57 -11.38 27.29
CA PHE A 8 -3.79 -12.04 26.87
C PHE A 8 -3.59 -12.80 25.55
N ILE A 9 -4.29 -13.92 25.39
CA ILE A 9 -4.41 -14.64 24.11
C ILE A 9 -5.86 -15.10 23.89
N GLY A 10 -6.49 -14.61 22.83
CA GLY A 10 -7.79 -15.09 22.38
C GLY A 10 -7.62 -16.22 21.37
N ILE A 11 -8.23 -17.38 21.64
CA ILE A 11 -8.16 -18.56 20.76
C ILE A 11 -9.54 -18.85 20.18
N ARG A 12 -9.61 -18.99 18.86
CA ARG A 12 -10.85 -19.33 18.12
C ARG A 12 -10.68 -20.60 17.33
N ASN A 13 -11.51 -21.61 17.63
CA ASN A 13 -11.55 -22.90 16.98
C ASN A 13 -12.90 -23.10 16.29
N LYS A 14 -12.87 -23.30 14.98
CA LYS A 14 -14.07 -23.56 14.18
C LYS A 14 -14.46 -25.04 14.14
N VAL A 15 -13.50 -25.93 14.38
CA VAL A 15 -13.65 -27.38 14.19
C VAL A 15 -13.19 -28.11 15.45
N CYS A 16 -14.02 -29.06 15.90
CA CYS A 16 -13.62 -30.12 16.82
C CYS A 16 -13.63 -31.44 16.03
N LEU A 17 -12.51 -32.17 16.04
CA LEU A 17 -12.36 -33.39 15.23
C LEU A 17 -13.31 -34.50 15.70
N THR A 18 -13.53 -34.62 17.02
CA THR A 18 -14.46 -35.60 17.57
C THR A 18 -15.90 -35.27 17.17
N CYS A 19 -16.34 -34.00 17.31
CA CYS A 19 -17.64 -33.57 16.79
C CYS A 19 -17.78 -33.83 15.28
N SER A 20 -16.72 -33.56 14.50
CA SER A 20 -16.75 -33.80 13.05
C SER A 20 -16.82 -35.29 12.70
N ALA A 21 -16.12 -36.15 13.44
CA ALA A 21 -16.16 -37.60 13.23
C ALA A 21 -17.53 -38.19 13.58
N ILE A 22 -18.13 -37.74 14.69
CA ILE A 22 -19.50 -38.11 15.08
C ILE A 22 -20.51 -37.64 14.01
N ALA A 23 -20.42 -36.38 13.57
CA ALA A 23 -21.31 -35.85 12.52
C ALA A 23 -21.17 -36.59 11.19
N ASN A 24 -19.97 -37.06 10.86
CA ASN A 24 -19.69 -37.84 9.65
C ASN A 24 -19.91 -39.35 9.82
N ARG A 25 -20.50 -39.80 10.94
CA ARG A 25 -20.75 -41.22 11.26
C ARG A 25 -19.49 -42.10 11.25
N GLN A 26 -18.32 -41.51 11.47
CA GLN A 26 -17.03 -42.22 11.56
C GLN A 26 -16.73 -42.70 12.99
N MET A 27 -17.50 -42.25 13.97
CA MET A 27 -17.33 -42.56 15.39
C MET A 27 -18.70 -42.49 16.07
N GLU A 28 -18.96 -43.42 16.99
CA GLU A 28 -20.16 -43.38 17.82
C GLU A 28 -20.14 -42.20 18.80
N ARG A 29 -21.33 -41.80 19.25
CA ARG A 29 -21.48 -40.65 20.14
C ARG A 29 -20.77 -40.94 21.47
N LYS A 30 -19.70 -40.19 21.73
CA LYS A 30 -18.93 -40.26 22.98
C LYS A 30 -18.77 -38.86 23.59
N ASP A 31 -18.89 -38.81 24.91
CA ASP A 31 -18.58 -37.61 25.68
C ASP A 31 -17.12 -37.22 25.52
N HIS A 32 -16.90 -35.95 25.18
CA HIS A 32 -15.58 -35.40 24.98
C HIS A 32 -15.58 -33.89 25.25
N VAL A 33 -14.41 -33.36 25.57
CA VAL A 33 -14.23 -31.91 25.69
C VAL A 33 -14.22 -31.28 24.30
N CYS A 34 -15.32 -30.60 23.95
CA CYS A 34 -15.42 -29.88 22.69
C CYS A 34 -14.69 -28.55 22.77
N TRP A 35 -13.65 -28.38 21.95
CA TRP A 35 -12.88 -27.14 21.87
C TRP A 35 -13.40 -26.15 20.84
N LYS A 36 -14.51 -26.44 20.15
CA LYS A 36 -15.12 -25.53 19.16
C LYS A 36 -15.80 -24.37 19.90
N ASN A 37 -15.31 -23.16 19.67
CA ASN A 37 -15.82 -21.94 20.30
C ASN A 37 -16.02 -20.79 19.29
N TRP A 38 -16.01 -21.09 17.99
CA TRP A 38 -16.22 -20.11 16.93
C TRP A 38 -17.10 -20.66 15.81
N SER A 39 -18.16 -19.94 15.47
CA SER A 39 -19.09 -20.27 14.38
C SER A 39 -18.96 -19.32 13.18
N GLY A 40 -18.40 -18.12 13.38
CA GLY A 40 -18.28 -17.09 12.35
C GLY A 40 -17.25 -17.36 11.24
N PRO A 41 -17.01 -16.38 10.36
CA PRO A 41 -15.96 -16.45 9.35
C PRO A 41 -14.58 -16.43 10.01
N SER A 42 -13.62 -17.18 9.47
CA SER A 42 -12.27 -17.30 10.06
C SER A 42 -11.52 -15.96 10.10
N THR A 43 -11.82 -15.08 9.15
CA THR A 43 -11.28 -13.73 9.01
C THR A 43 -11.72 -12.79 10.13
N ALA A 44 -12.85 -13.05 10.79
CA ALA A 44 -13.32 -12.25 11.93
C ALA A 44 -12.70 -12.69 13.27
N MET A 45 -12.03 -13.85 13.32
CA MET A 45 -11.44 -14.40 14.56
C MET A 45 -10.42 -13.46 15.18
N GLU A 46 -9.57 -12.82 14.38
CA GLU A 46 -8.54 -11.90 14.88
C GLU A 46 -9.18 -10.70 15.58
N SER A 47 -10.08 -10.01 14.88
CA SER A 47 -10.77 -8.84 15.43
C SER A 47 -11.57 -9.17 16.69
N ASP A 48 -12.18 -10.35 16.75
CA ASP A 48 -12.95 -10.79 17.92
C ASP A 48 -12.03 -11.12 19.11
N ALA A 49 -10.90 -11.77 18.86
CA ALA A 49 -9.89 -12.03 19.88
C ALA A 49 -9.28 -10.73 20.45
N VAL A 50 -9.10 -9.70 19.62
CA VAL A 50 -8.63 -8.39 20.07
C VAL A 50 -9.66 -7.70 20.96
N VAL A 51 -10.94 -7.69 20.55
CA VAL A 51 -12.03 -7.12 21.36
C VAL A 51 -12.17 -7.81 22.70
N GLU A 52 -12.16 -9.16 22.71
CA GLU A 52 -12.17 -9.95 23.95
C GLU A 52 -11.00 -9.56 24.86
N GLY A 53 -9.79 -9.42 24.30
CA GLY A 53 -8.62 -9.02 25.06
C GLY A 53 -8.72 -7.62 25.67
N LEU A 54 -9.28 -6.66 24.95
CA LEU A 54 -9.48 -5.30 25.48
C LEU A 54 -10.50 -5.26 26.62
N ILE A 55 -11.62 -5.98 26.47
CA ILE A 55 -12.64 -6.11 27.51
C ILE A 55 -12.05 -6.83 28.74
N TYR A 56 -11.28 -7.90 28.53
CA TYR A 56 -10.59 -8.62 29.60
C TYR A 56 -9.64 -7.69 30.39
N LEU A 57 -8.82 -6.90 29.69
CA LEU A 57 -7.88 -5.97 30.34
C LEU A 57 -8.60 -4.89 31.15
N GLU A 58 -9.72 -4.37 30.67
CA GLU A 58 -10.52 -3.39 31.41
C GLU A 58 -11.19 -4.01 32.64
N ASN A 59 -11.83 -5.16 32.50
CA ASN A 59 -12.61 -5.76 33.57
C ASN A 59 -11.74 -6.42 34.65
N VAL A 60 -10.66 -7.09 34.25
CA VAL A 60 -9.83 -7.89 35.16
C VAL A 60 -8.65 -7.10 35.71
N HIS A 61 -8.06 -6.23 34.89
CA HIS A 61 -6.85 -5.50 35.26
C HIS A 61 -7.07 -3.99 35.42
N HIS A 62 -8.27 -3.48 35.13
CA HIS A 62 -8.58 -2.05 35.12
C HIS A 62 -7.65 -1.23 34.21
N ILE A 63 -7.16 -1.86 33.13
CA ILE A 63 -6.25 -1.25 32.15
C ILE A 63 -7.02 -0.93 30.88
N ARG A 64 -6.96 0.33 30.44
CA ARG A 64 -7.53 0.80 29.17
C ARG A 64 -6.43 1.05 28.14
N CYS A 65 -6.43 0.29 27.05
CA CYS A 65 -5.47 0.45 25.96
C CYS A 65 -5.95 1.51 24.95
N THR A 66 -5.39 2.72 25.00
CA THR A 66 -5.77 3.82 24.09
C THR A 66 -5.10 3.78 22.72
N ARG A 67 -4.06 2.95 22.55
CA ARG A 67 -3.32 2.82 21.29
C ARG A 67 -3.22 1.36 20.89
N LEU A 68 -3.73 1.02 19.70
CA LEU A 68 -3.67 -0.33 19.15
C LEU A 68 -2.72 -0.35 17.96
N VAL A 69 -1.56 -1.00 18.13
CA VAL A 69 -0.60 -1.22 17.04
C VAL A 69 -1.05 -2.43 16.25
N GLY A 70 -1.25 -2.27 14.95
CA GLY A 70 -1.68 -3.37 14.12
C GLY A 70 -1.28 -3.18 12.67
N ASP A 71 -1.65 -4.18 11.89
CA ASP A 71 -1.56 -4.10 10.45
C ASP A 71 -2.64 -3.12 9.96
N GLY A 72 -2.50 -2.67 8.73
CA GLY A 72 -3.35 -1.62 8.19
C GLY A 72 -4.80 -2.02 7.89
N ASP A 73 -5.32 -3.09 8.52
CA ASP A 73 -6.67 -3.62 8.38
C ASP A 73 -7.67 -2.83 9.24
N ALA A 74 -8.70 -2.26 8.61
CA ALA A 74 -9.64 -1.37 9.29
C ALA A 74 -10.74 -2.11 10.09
N ASN A 75 -10.98 -3.40 9.80
CA ASN A 75 -12.05 -4.17 10.43
C ASN A 75 -11.89 -4.32 11.96
N THR A 76 -10.64 -4.43 12.45
CA THR A 76 -10.37 -4.58 13.87
C THR A 76 -10.73 -3.33 14.67
N ILE A 77 -10.40 -2.13 14.15
CA ILE A 77 -10.67 -0.89 14.88
C ILE A 77 -12.17 -0.56 14.90
N ALA A 78 -12.91 -0.86 13.83
CA ALA A 78 -14.36 -0.67 13.79
C ALA A 78 -15.06 -1.49 14.89
N LYS A 79 -14.73 -2.78 15.01
CA LYS A 79 -15.28 -3.65 16.06
C LYS A 79 -14.84 -3.24 17.47
N CYS A 80 -13.63 -2.70 17.63
CA CYS A 80 -13.20 -2.16 18.92
C CYS A 80 -14.04 -0.94 19.31
N LYS A 81 -14.35 -0.04 18.37
CA LYS A 81 -15.19 1.14 18.62
C LYS A 81 -16.63 0.77 18.98
N GLU A 82 -17.16 -0.27 18.35
CA GLU A 82 -18.52 -0.75 18.56
C GLU A 82 -18.68 -1.48 19.91
N ARG A 83 -17.73 -2.37 20.26
CA ARG A 83 -17.92 -3.35 21.34
C ARG A 83 -17.18 -3.04 22.64
N VAL A 84 -16.23 -2.10 22.65
CA VAL A 84 -15.45 -1.74 23.85
C VAL A 84 -15.97 -0.42 24.41
N SER A 85 -16.18 -0.35 25.73
CA SER A 85 -16.78 0.81 26.43
C SER A 85 -16.06 2.13 26.12
N TYR A 86 -14.73 2.10 26.06
CA TYR A 86 -13.85 3.23 25.73
C TYR A 86 -13.38 3.21 24.27
N GLY A 87 -14.04 2.44 23.40
CA GLY A 87 -13.64 2.18 22.02
C GLY A 87 -13.42 3.45 21.18
N GLY A 88 -14.22 4.50 21.41
CA GLY A 88 -14.05 5.80 20.76
C GLY A 88 -12.71 6.49 21.03
N ARG A 89 -12.03 6.17 22.13
CA ARG A 89 -10.71 6.69 22.50
C ARG A 89 -9.55 5.86 21.95
N ILE A 90 -9.83 4.73 21.32
CA ILE A 90 -8.79 3.84 20.78
C ILE A 90 -8.28 4.41 19.46
N LEU A 91 -7.02 4.83 19.45
CA LEU A 91 -6.29 5.23 18.26
C LEU A 91 -5.58 4.02 17.66
N LYS A 92 -5.85 3.75 16.38
CA LYS A 92 -5.07 2.78 15.63
C LYS A 92 -3.72 3.38 15.25
N VAL A 93 -2.64 2.66 15.57
CA VAL A 93 -1.28 3.02 15.18
C VAL A 93 -0.82 2.06 14.09
N GLU A 94 -0.53 2.58 12.90
CA GLU A 94 -0.06 1.76 11.78
C GLU A 94 1.32 1.17 12.07
N CYS A 95 1.50 -0.13 11.82
CA CYS A 95 2.81 -0.75 11.88
C CYS A 95 3.74 -0.17 10.80
N ALA A 96 4.87 0.42 11.22
CA ALA A 96 5.84 1.05 10.31
C ALA A 96 6.37 0.09 9.23
N ASN A 97 6.59 -1.19 9.58
CA ASN A 97 7.04 -2.20 8.63
C ASN A 97 5.95 -2.56 7.61
N HIS A 98 4.67 -2.55 8.02
CA HIS A 98 3.55 -2.80 7.11
C HIS A 98 3.26 -1.61 6.20
N ALA A 99 3.32 -0.38 6.71
CA ALA A 99 3.17 0.84 5.92
C ALA A 99 4.24 0.90 4.80
N VAL A 100 5.50 0.65 5.14
CA VAL A 100 6.60 0.62 4.15
C VAL A 100 6.48 -0.56 3.18
N ARG A 101 5.99 -1.74 3.62
CA ARG A 101 5.67 -2.86 2.72
C ARG A 101 4.56 -2.49 1.73
N ARG A 102 3.50 -1.81 2.17
CA ARG A 102 2.40 -1.32 1.33
C ARG A 102 2.92 -0.35 0.28
N TYR A 103 3.74 0.62 0.68
CA TYR A 103 4.43 1.52 -0.24
C TYR A 103 5.26 0.75 -1.28
N GLY A 104 6.08 -0.22 -0.85
CA GLY A 104 6.86 -1.06 -1.75
C GLY A 104 6.02 -1.80 -2.80
N ARG A 105 4.87 -2.35 -2.42
CA ARG A 105 3.92 -3.00 -3.35
C ARG A 105 3.33 -2.00 -4.35
N ALA A 106 2.97 -0.80 -3.91
CA ALA A 106 2.45 0.25 -4.78
C ALA A 106 3.49 0.66 -5.84
N ILE A 107 4.75 0.82 -5.44
CA ILE A 107 5.84 1.16 -6.35
C ILE A 107 6.13 0.01 -7.33
N GLN A 108 6.05 -1.25 -6.90
CA GLN A 108 6.16 -2.40 -7.80
C GLN A 108 5.03 -2.41 -8.85
N LYS A 109 3.80 -2.05 -8.45
CA LYS A 109 2.67 -1.92 -9.38
C LYS A 109 2.90 -0.80 -10.39
N LEU A 110 3.42 0.35 -9.97
CA LEU A 110 3.81 1.44 -10.89
C LEU A 110 4.92 1.01 -11.86
N GLN A 111 5.95 0.33 -11.36
CA GLN A 111 7.04 -0.18 -12.19
C GLN A 111 6.55 -1.16 -13.27
N GLY A 112 5.51 -1.94 -12.97
CA GLY A 112 4.89 -2.86 -13.91
C GLY A 112 3.91 -2.22 -14.91
N ASN A 113 3.55 -0.95 -14.73
CA ASN A 113 2.52 -0.30 -15.56
C ASN A 113 3.09 0.13 -16.93
N THR A 114 2.95 -0.74 -17.92
CA THR A 114 3.43 -0.49 -19.30
C THR A 114 2.58 0.51 -20.06
N SER A 115 1.26 0.56 -19.84
CA SER A 115 0.37 1.48 -20.58
C SER A 115 0.63 2.92 -20.20
N ARG A 116 0.81 3.20 -18.89
CA ARG A 116 1.08 4.55 -18.40
C ARG A 116 2.47 5.08 -18.75
N PHE A 117 3.46 4.19 -18.94
CA PHE A 117 4.87 4.55 -19.18
C PHE A 117 5.46 3.74 -20.34
N SER A 118 4.82 3.89 -21.52
CA SER A 118 5.12 3.12 -22.74
C SER A 118 6.22 3.75 -23.61
N GLY A 119 6.47 5.05 -23.53
CA GLY A 119 7.51 5.73 -24.32
C GLY A 119 8.93 5.32 -23.99
N GLN A 120 9.88 5.69 -24.86
CA GLN A 120 11.31 5.34 -24.74
C GLN A 120 11.92 5.83 -23.41
N THR A 121 11.54 7.04 -22.97
CA THR A 121 11.88 7.62 -21.66
C THR A 121 11.24 6.84 -20.52
N GLY A 122 9.96 6.48 -20.64
CA GLY A 122 9.21 5.65 -19.69
C GLY A 122 9.81 4.25 -19.51
N ILE A 123 10.28 3.60 -20.58
CA ILE A 123 10.95 2.30 -20.51
C ILE A 123 12.27 2.40 -19.73
N LYS A 124 13.09 3.41 -20.03
CA LYS A 124 14.34 3.68 -19.30
C LYS A 124 14.06 3.97 -17.82
N ALA A 125 13.08 4.82 -17.52
CA ALA A 125 12.68 5.16 -16.17
C ALA A 125 12.17 3.95 -15.37
N ARG A 126 11.35 3.08 -15.97
CA ARG A 126 10.88 1.83 -15.33
C ARG A 126 12.02 0.84 -15.06
N LYS A 127 13.02 0.76 -15.94
CA LYS A 127 14.23 -0.05 -15.71
C LYS A 127 15.05 0.50 -14.54
N LEU A 128 15.22 1.81 -14.47
CA LEU A 128 15.90 2.49 -13.36
C LEU A 128 15.14 2.30 -12.04
N LEU A 129 13.82 2.50 -12.05
CA LEU A 129 12.96 2.28 -10.90
C LEU A 129 13.13 0.85 -10.36
N LYS A 130 13.08 -0.17 -11.23
CA LYS A 130 13.27 -1.58 -10.83
C LYS A 130 14.55 -1.81 -10.03
N GLN A 131 15.65 -1.11 -10.36
CA GLN A 131 16.92 -1.20 -9.64
C GLN A 131 16.90 -0.46 -8.30
N LYS A 132 16.10 0.60 -8.17
CA LYS A 132 16.10 1.53 -7.02
C LYS A 132 14.91 1.32 -6.06
N ILE A 133 13.95 0.44 -6.36
CA ILE A 133 12.79 0.13 -5.47
C ILE A 133 13.23 -0.14 -4.03
N MET A 134 14.24 -1.00 -3.84
CA MET A 134 14.70 -1.32 -2.49
C MET A 134 15.31 -0.11 -1.77
N LYS A 135 15.95 0.81 -2.49
CA LYS A 135 16.47 2.06 -1.90
C LYS A 135 15.34 2.99 -1.46
N LEU A 136 14.25 3.08 -2.22
CA LEU A 136 13.05 3.82 -1.82
C LEU A 136 12.41 3.24 -0.55
N ILE A 137 12.28 1.91 -0.47
CA ILE A 137 11.70 1.21 0.68
C ILE A 137 12.59 1.40 1.92
N ILE A 138 13.91 1.22 1.78
CA ILE A 138 14.87 1.42 2.87
C ILE A 138 14.89 2.90 3.31
N GLY A 139 14.90 3.83 2.36
CA GLY A 139 14.86 5.27 2.61
C GLY A 139 13.63 5.67 3.43
N ALA A 140 12.44 5.23 3.01
CA ALA A 140 11.20 5.46 3.75
C ALA A 140 11.26 4.90 5.19
N ARG A 141 11.79 3.68 5.38
CA ARG A 141 11.91 3.11 6.73
C ARG A 141 12.92 3.85 7.60
N ASN A 142 14.03 4.29 7.01
CA ASN A 142 15.07 5.04 7.70
C ASN A 142 14.58 6.41 8.15
N VAL A 143 13.84 7.12 7.31
CA VAL A 143 13.18 8.38 7.67
C VAL A 143 12.33 8.22 8.94
N ILE A 144 11.50 7.18 9.02
CA ILE A 144 10.71 6.90 10.24
C ILE A 144 11.60 6.69 11.47
N LYS A 145 12.70 5.95 11.33
CA LYS A 145 13.62 5.66 12.45
C LYS A 145 14.36 6.91 12.91
N VAL A 146 14.92 7.66 11.96
CA VAL A 146 15.72 8.85 12.23
C VAL A 146 14.83 9.92 12.87
N ASN A 147 13.63 10.15 12.33
CA ASN A 147 12.71 11.12 12.91
C ASN A 147 12.32 10.76 14.35
N ALA A 148 12.00 9.49 14.60
CA ALA A 148 11.66 9.02 15.95
C ALA A 148 12.77 9.20 16.98
N ILE A 149 14.04 9.26 16.56
CA ILE A 149 15.21 9.49 17.42
C ILE A 149 15.49 11.00 17.54
N ASN A 150 15.64 11.69 16.41
CA ASN A 150 16.11 13.07 16.37
C ASN A 150 15.07 14.07 16.89
N HIS A 151 13.78 13.76 16.73
CA HIS A 151 12.69 14.65 17.11
C HIS A 151 11.92 14.12 18.33
N HIS A 152 12.50 13.24 19.14
CA HIS A 152 11.79 12.61 20.26
C HIS A 152 11.25 13.63 21.30
N ASN A 153 11.93 14.77 21.49
CA ASN A 153 11.53 15.83 22.42
C ASN A 153 10.69 16.95 21.81
N GLN A 154 10.46 16.94 20.50
CA GLN A 154 9.66 17.98 19.84
C GLN A 154 8.15 17.78 20.07
N PRO A 155 7.33 18.83 19.92
CA PRO A 155 5.87 18.69 19.86
C PRO A 155 5.42 17.75 18.74
N GLU A 156 4.36 16.98 18.94
CA GLU A 156 3.86 16.00 17.95
C GLU A 156 3.61 16.62 16.57
N LYS A 157 3.05 17.85 16.53
CA LYS A 157 2.79 18.58 15.29
C LYS A 157 4.07 18.82 14.47
N GLU A 158 5.19 19.13 15.13
CA GLU A 158 6.47 19.35 14.45
C GLU A 158 7.08 18.04 13.97
N LYS A 159 7.04 16.97 14.78
CA LYS A 159 7.49 15.63 14.36
C LYS A 159 6.78 15.18 13.08
N ILE A 160 5.47 15.41 13.00
CA ILE A 160 4.64 15.09 11.84
C ILE A 160 5.08 15.93 10.64
N LYS A 161 5.23 17.25 10.78
CA LYS A 161 5.69 18.13 9.69
C LYS A 161 7.05 17.71 9.14
N ASN A 162 8.02 17.44 10.03
CA ASN A 162 9.35 16.97 9.66
C ASN A 162 9.27 15.61 8.93
N LEU A 163 8.45 14.69 9.43
CA LEU A 163 8.28 13.36 8.84
C LEU A 163 7.70 13.45 7.43
N ILE A 164 6.71 14.32 7.23
CA ILE A 164 6.09 14.57 5.92
C ILE A 164 7.11 15.15 4.94
N SER A 165 7.91 16.12 5.39
CA SER A 165 8.97 16.72 4.57
C SER A 165 10.00 15.67 4.14
N ASP A 166 10.50 14.89 5.09
CA ASP A 166 11.47 13.83 4.84
C ASP A 166 10.92 12.78 3.87
N PHE A 167 9.66 12.34 4.05
CA PHE A 167 9.03 11.40 3.13
C PHE A 167 8.95 11.93 1.71
N ARG A 168 8.54 13.19 1.53
CA ARG A 168 8.46 13.83 0.20
C ARG A 168 9.83 13.94 -0.46
N ASN A 169 10.91 14.03 0.33
CA ASN A 169 12.27 14.10 -0.18
C ASN A 169 12.88 12.72 -0.52
N VAL A 170 12.35 11.59 -0.01
CA VAL A 170 12.89 10.24 -0.28
C VAL A 170 13.10 9.96 -1.79
N PRO A 171 12.14 10.24 -2.69
CA PRO A 171 12.33 9.98 -4.13
C PRO A 171 13.46 10.81 -4.72
N ASN A 172 13.49 12.11 -4.40
CA ASN A 172 14.51 13.03 -4.91
C ASN A 172 15.91 12.57 -4.47
N HIS A 173 16.07 12.24 -3.19
CA HIS A 173 17.30 11.70 -2.64
C HIS A 173 17.75 10.40 -3.34
N VAL A 174 16.82 9.49 -3.63
CA VAL A 174 17.18 8.19 -4.25
C VAL A 174 17.61 8.35 -5.71
N PHE A 175 17.05 9.32 -6.42
CA PHE A 175 17.36 9.62 -7.82
C PHE A 175 18.40 10.73 -8.02
N GLY A 176 19.11 11.12 -6.96
CA GLY A 176 20.31 11.94 -7.05
C GLY A 176 20.12 13.45 -6.94
N LYS A 177 18.94 13.93 -6.51
CA LYS A 177 18.71 15.34 -6.17
C LYS A 177 18.78 15.51 -4.65
N HIS A 178 19.80 16.22 -4.18
CA HIS A 178 20.14 16.31 -2.76
C HIS A 178 19.80 17.65 -2.08
N ASP A 179 19.25 18.61 -2.80
CA ASP A 179 19.01 19.99 -2.36
C ASP A 179 18.21 20.09 -1.04
N ASN A 180 17.20 19.23 -0.88
CA ASN A 180 16.32 19.22 0.31
C ASN A 180 16.73 18.18 1.35
N CYS A 181 17.96 17.65 1.28
CA CYS A 181 18.44 16.69 2.27
C CYS A 181 18.92 17.37 3.56
N GLY A 182 18.51 16.81 4.70
CA GLY A 182 19.07 17.17 6.01
C GLY A 182 20.53 16.74 6.15
N ASP A 183 21.17 17.16 7.24
CA ASP A 183 22.62 17.03 7.44
C ASP A 183 23.11 15.57 7.57
N PHE A 184 22.19 14.64 7.78
CA PHE A 184 22.45 13.21 7.76
C PHE A 184 22.75 12.63 6.36
N CYS A 185 22.56 13.41 5.29
CA CYS A 185 22.83 12.98 3.93
C CYS A 185 24.32 13.12 3.58
N LYS A 186 25.05 12.00 3.60
CA LYS A 186 26.45 11.91 3.18
C LYS A 186 26.73 12.28 1.71
N ARG A 187 25.70 12.51 0.91
CA ARG A 187 25.80 12.84 -0.53
C ARG A 187 25.41 14.29 -0.83
N LYS A 188 25.13 15.09 0.19
CA LYS A 188 24.83 16.52 0.05
C LYS A 188 26.00 17.30 -0.57
N SER A 189 27.22 16.77 -0.45
CA SER A 189 28.47 17.31 -1.00
C SER A 189 28.94 16.64 -2.30
N ILE A 190 28.19 15.70 -2.86
CA ILE A 190 28.52 15.02 -4.12
C ILE A 190 27.63 15.62 -5.21
N GLU A 191 28.19 15.95 -6.37
CA GLU A 191 27.44 16.49 -7.51
C GLU A 191 26.17 15.67 -7.79
N ASN A 192 25.06 16.39 -7.96
CA ASN A 192 23.75 15.81 -8.23
C ASN A 192 23.85 14.92 -9.47
N ASN A 193 23.35 13.68 -9.39
CA ASN A 193 23.30 12.80 -10.55
C ASN A 193 22.08 13.18 -11.42
N GLU A 194 22.15 14.37 -12.02
CA GLU A 194 21.05 15.05 -12.73
C GLU A 194 20.44 14.20 -13.84
N THR A 195 21.22 13.30 -14.44
CA THR A 195 20.76 12.41 -15.51
C THR A 195 19.69 11.42 -15.03
N GLU A 196 19.85 10.79 -13.86
CA GLU A 196 18.83 9.88 -13.32
C GLU A 196 17.55 10.64 -12.94
N TYR A 197 17.71 11.79 -12.27
CA TYR A 197 16.58 12.63 -11.85
C TYR A 197 15.78 13.15 -13.05
N SER A 198 16.46 13.67 -14.07
CA SER A 198 15.84 14.23 -15.27
C SER A 198 15.03 13.19 -16.04
N ILE A 199 15.54 11.95 -16.17
CA ILE A 199 14.80 10.83 -16.80
C ILE A 199 13.53 10.49 -16.01
N MET A 200 13.63 10.43 -14.68
CA MET A 200 12.48 10.11 -13.82
C MET A 200 11.44 11.24 -13.81
N HIS A 201 11.89 12.50 -13.90
CA HIS A 201 11.02 13.68 -13.94
C HIS A 201 10.30 13.79 -15.29
N SER A 202 11.04 13.76 -16.40
CA SER A 202 10.50 13.86 -17.77
C SER A 202 9.53 12.74 -18.12
N SER A 203 9.74 11.53 -17.61
CA SER A 203 8.80 10.40 -17.79
C SER A 203 7.52 10.47 -16.94
N GLY A 204 7.39 11.47 -16.06
CA GLY A 204 6.29 11.57 -15.10
C GLY A 204 6.29 10.49 -14.00
N LEU A 205 7.25 9.56 -14.01
CA LEU A 205 7.33 8.46 -13.07
C LEU A 205 7.69 8.94 -11.65
N LEU A 206 8.51 10.00 -11.54
CA LEU A 206 8.84 10.63 -10.26
C LEU A 206 7.59 11.19 -9.57
N HIS A 207 6.71 11.86 -10.32
CA HIS A 207 5.46 12.39 -9.79
C HIS A 207 4.54 11.26 -9.31
N ALA A 208 4.43 10.18 -10.08
CA ALA A 208 3.65 9.00 -9.67
C ALA A 208 4.21 8.37 -8.37
N ILE A 209 5.52 8.33 -8.19
CA ILE A 209 6.16 7.87 -6.95
C ILE A 209 5.83 8.81 -5.78
N GLN A 210 5.92 10.12 -5.98
CA GLN A 210 5.58 11.12 -4.95
C GLN A 210 4.10 11.02 -4.54
N TYR A 211 3.20 10.80 -5.49
CA TYR A 211 1.79 10.54 -5.21
C TYR A 211 1.61 9.28 -4.34
N GLU A 212 2.29 8.18 -4.67
CA GLU A 212 2.20 6.95 -3.88
C GLU A 212 2.78 7.11 -2.46
N ILE A 213 3.87 7.87 -2.28
CA ILE A 213 4.35 8.27 -0.95
C ILE A 213 3.26 9.05 -0.21
N GLY A 214 2.64 10.02 -0.87
CA GLY A 214 1.54 10.83 -0.35
C GLY A 214 0.41 9.96 0.21
N ARG A 215 -0.09 9.07 -0.65
CA ARG A 215 -1.22 8.19 -0.38
C ARG A 215 -0.95 7.13 0.67
N THR A 216 0.28 6.59 0.74
CA THR A 216 0.58 5.41 1.57
C THR A 216 1.31 5.70 2.87
N LEU A 217 2.19 6.70 2.90
CA LEU A 217 3.05 7.01 4.05
C LEU A 217 2.70 8.37 4.66
N VAL A 218 2.59 9.42 3.86
CA VAL A 218 2.28 10.78 4.35
C VAL A 218 0.92 10.79 5.05
N ALA A 219 -0.09 10.14 4.46
CA ALA A 219 -1.43 10.02 5.03
C ALA A 219 -1.49 9.38 6.43
N CYS A 220 -0.49 8.57 6.82
CA CYS A 220 -0.43 7.95 8.16
C CYS A 220 0.72 8.48 9.03
N SER A 221 1.31 9.63 8.68
CA SER A 221 2.46 10.21 9.41
C SER A 221 2.16 10.43 10.90
N ASN A 222 0.95 10.84 11.24
CA ASN A 222 0.46 10.98 12.62
C ASN A 222 0.61 9.71 13.48
N THR A 223 0.64 8.53 12.85
CA THR A 223 0.86 7.25 13.54
C THR A 223 2.29 6.73 13.37
N LEU A 224 2.95 7.06 12.25
CA LEU A 224 4.31 6.61 11.98
C LEU A 224 5.37 7.29 12.84
N ILE A 225 5.09 8.46 13.42
CA ILE A 225 5.98 9.12 14.41
C ILE A 225 6.33 8.20 15.59
N TRP A 226 5.45 7.27 15.95
CA TRP A 226 5.65 6.34 17.07
C TRP A 226 6.62 5.20 16.72
N ASN A 227 6.97 5.02 15.44
CA ASN A 227 7.85 3.96 14.96
C ASN A 227 7.46 2.55 15.48
N ALA A 228 6.16 2.34 15.67
CA ALA A 228 5.63 1.12 16.26
C ALA A 228 5.68 -0.06 15.26
N THR A 229 5.90 -1.27 15.77
CA THR A 229 5.91 -2.48 14.94
C THR A 229 5.08 -3.59 15.57
N ASN A 230 4.36 -4.32 14.73
CA ASN A 230 3.62 -5.53 15.12
C ASN A 230 4.53 -6.78 15.20
N ASN A 231 5.85 -6.57 15.21
CA ASN A 231 6.85 -7.63 15.25
C ASN A 231 6.67 -8.58 16.45
N PRO A 232 6.29 -8.12 17.67
CA PRO A 232 6.05 -9.05 18.78
C PRO A 232 4.93 -10.07 18.49
N ALA A 233 3.81 -9.63 17.90
CA ALA A 233 2.73 -10.54 17.52
C ALA A 233 3.14 -11.47 16.38
N GLU A 234 3.84 -10.95 15.35
CA GLU A 234 4.40 -11.78 14.26
C GLU A 234 5.38 -12.85 14.82
N THR A 235 6.17 -12.48 15.83
CA THR A 235 7.13 -13.38 16.49
C THR A 235 6.43 -14.47 17.30
N TYR A 236 5.40 -14.10 18.07
CA TYR A 236 4.54 -15.08 18.76
C TYR A 236 3.91 -16.05 17.75
N MET A 237 3.34 -15.54 16.66
CA MET A 237 2.73 -16.37 15.61
C MET A 237 3.73 -17.32 14.96
N SER A 238 5.00 -16.90 14.82
CA SER A 238 6.09 -17.77 14.37
C SER A 238 6.35 -18.93 15.35
N GLN A 239 6.37 -18.66 16.66
CA GLN A 239 6.50 -19.71 17.69
C GLN A 239 5.29 -20.65 17.70
N LEU A 240 4.08 -20.10 17.60
CA LEU A 240 2.86 -20.89 17.49
C LEU A 240 2.93 -21.83 16.28
N CYS A 241 3.31 -21.31 15.11
CA CYS A 241 3.49 -22.11 13.90
C CYS A 241 4.53 -23.23 14.11
N LYS A 242 5.61 -22.98 14.84
CA LYS A 242 6.62 -24.00 15.14
C LYS A 242 6.05 -25.12 15.99
N ILE A 243 5.25 -24.82 17.01
CA ILE A 243 4.67 -25.79 17.95
C ILE A 243 3.45 -26.49 17.34
N SER A 244 2.70 -25.82 16.48
CA SER A 244 1.53 -26.37 15.79
C SER A 244 1.88 -27.18 14.55
N GLY A 245 3.14 -27.18 14.09
CA GLY A 245 3.57 -27.88 12.87
C GLY A 245 3.23 -27.14 11.56
N GLY A 246 3.03 -25.83 11.65
CA GLY A 246 2.69 -24.94 10.54
C GLY A 246 1.25 -25.10 10.06
N LYS A 247 0.88 -24.34 9.01
CA LYS A 247 -0.48 -24.37 8.43
C LYS A 247 -0.82 -25.66 7.64
N ARG A 248 0.13 -26.59 7.49
CA ARG A 248 0.01 -27.72 6.55
C ARG A 248 -0.37 -29.05 7.19
N ILE A 249 0.00 -29.28 8.45
CA ILE A 249 -0.22 -30.57 9.11
C ILE A 249 -0.95 -30.31 10.42
N ASN A 250 -2.17 -30.83 10.52
CA ASN A 250 -2.98 -30.70 11.73
C ASN A 250 -2.58 -31.77 12.76
N PHE A 251 -1.60 -31.44 13.61
CA PHE A 251 -1.17 -32.31 14.72
C PHE A 251 -2.14 -32.29 15.92
N SER A 252 -3.26 -31.58 15.82
CA SER A 252 -4.21 -31.39 16.93
C SER A 252 -4.98 -32.65 17.33
N LYS A 253 -4.71 -33.80 16.70
CA LYS A 253 -5.26 -35.11 17.11
C LYS A 253 -4.86 -35.49 18.55
N ALA A 254 -3.71 -35.00 19.05
CA ALA A 254 -3.29 -35.17 20.44
C ALA A 254 -2.88 -33.81 21.06
N GLY A 255 -3.50 -33.46 22.19
CA GLY A 255 -3.16 -32.29 23.00
C GLY A 255 -3.92 -30.99 22.72
N GLY A 256 -4.69 -30.87 21.63
CA GLY A 256 -5.52 -29.69 21.30
C GLY A 256 -4.73 -28.44 20.85
N PHE A 257 -5.33 -27.62 19.98
CA PHE A 257 -4.72 -26.36 19.50
C PHE A 257 -4.50 -25.35 20.65
N ASN A 258 -5.44 -25.29 21.61
CA ASN A 258 -5.35 -24.38 22.77
C ASN A 258 -4.10 -24.62 23.60
N ARG A 259 -3.80 -25.89 23.90
CA ARG A 259 -2.59 -26.24 24.65
C ARG A 259 -1.33 -25.80 23.92
N ARG A 260 -1.28 -25.97 22.60
CA ARG A 260 -0.14 -25.55 21.76
C ARG A 260 0.01 -24.03 21.72
N ALA A 261 -1.10 -23.30 21.68
CA ALA A 261 -1.11 -21.85 21.80
C ALA A 261 -0.59 -21.36 23.16
N ASN A 262 -0.99 -22.00 24.26
CA ASN A 262 -0.49 -21.71 25.60
C ASN A 262 1.00 -22.05 25.74
N ILE A 263 1.45 -23.19 25.22
CA ILE A 263 2.87 -23.55 25.18
C ILE A 263 3.67 -22.52 24.36
N ALA A 264 3.11 -21.99 23.27
CA ALA A 264 3.74 -20.94 22.48
C ALA A 264 3.86 -19.62 23.26
N VAL A 265 2.87 -19.28 24.09
CA VAL A 265 2.94 -18.10 24.98
C VAL A 265 4.08 -18.28 25.97
N LEU A 266 4.13 -19.44 26.64
CA LEU A 266 5.22 -19.75 27.55
C LEU A 266 6.55 -19.63 26.82
N ALA A 267 6.74 -20.32 25.68
CA ALA A 267 7.97 -20.28 24.90
C ALA A 267 8.40 -18.88 24.41
N PHE A 268 7.43 -17.97 24.22
CA PHE A 268 7.66 -16.57 23.87
C PHE A 268 8.10 -15.73 25.08
N GLN A 269 7.54 -16.00 26.27
CA GLN A 269 7.94 -15.34 27.51
C GLN A 269 9.33 -15.85 27.96
N ASN A 270 10.27 -14.91 28.07
CA ASN A 270 11.70 -15.21 28.06
C ASN A 270 12.30 -15.58 29.44
N PRO A 271 11.67 -16.49 30.21
CA PRO A 271 12.42 -17.51 30.91
C PRO A 271 12.00 -18.94 30.54
N ALA A 272 11.00 -19.16 29.69
CA ALA A 272 10.50 -20.50 29.43
C ALA A 272 11.49 -21.42 28.71
N GLN A 273 12.34 -20.86 27.85
CA GLN A 273 13.39 -21.64 27.19
C GLN A 273 14.49 -22.07 28.17
N GLN A 274 14.64 -21.39 29.31
CA GLN A 274 15.63 -21.73 30.32
C GLN A 274 15.22 -22.96 31.13
N TYR A 275 13.92 -23.13 31.47
CA TYR A 275 13.48 -24.32 32.22
C TYR A 275 13.65 -25.61 31.40
N HIS A 276 13.34 -25.59 30.10
CA HIS A 276 13.47 -26.77 29.26
C HIS A 276 14.95 -27.17 29.11
N GLY A 277 15.84 -26.18 29.02
CA GLY A 277 17.29 -26.41 29.02
C GLY A 277 17.76 -27.08 30.32
N LYS A 278 17.31 -26.58 31.48
CA LYS A 278 17.64 -27.14 32.79
C LYS A 278 17.06 -28.55 32.98
N ALA A 279 15.78 -28.75 32.69
CA ALA A 279 15.10 -30.05 32.81
C ALA A 279 15.70 -31.11 31.87
N TYR A 280 15.98 -30.77 30.61
CA TYR A 280 16.60 -31.72 29.68
C TYR A 280 18.05 -32.04 30.06
N LYS A 281 18.83 -31.06 30.55
CA LYS A 281 20.17 -31.33 31.08
C LYS A 281 20.14 -32.27 32.28
N MET A 282 19.16 -32.09 33.17
CA MET A 282 18.96 -32.96 34.34
C MET A 282 18.58 -34.40 33.94
N ILE A 283 17.74 -34.58 32.92
CA ILE A 283 17.26 -35.91 32.49
C ILE A 283 18.28 -36.62 31.59
N ALA A 284 18.91 -35.90 30.66
CA ALA A 284 19.69 -36.50 29.57
C ALA A 284 21.21 -36.31 29.70
N ASN A 285 21.68 -35.61 30.75
CA ASN A 285 23.10 -35.23 30.97
C ASN A 285 23.79 -34.58 29.77
N LYS A 286 23.01 -34.03 28.84
CA LYS A 286 23.48 -33.43 27.58
C LYS A 286 22.70 -32.16 27.33
N SER A 287 23.34 -31.18 26.68
CA SER A 287 22.63 -29.97 26.26
C SER A 287 21.57 -30.33 25.21
N PRO A 288 20.35 -29.75 25.27
CA PRO A 288 19.36 -29.93 24.21
C PRO A 288 19.86 -29.44 22.83
N SER A 289 20.88 -28.59 22.80
CA SER A 289 21.52 -28.14 21.55
C SER A 289 22.42 -29.19 20.90
N THR A 290 22.88 -30.22 21.61
CA THR A 290 23.85 -31.19 21.06
C THR A 290 23.28 -32.03 19.89
N PRO A 291 22.08 -32.62 19.98
CA PRO A 291 21.47 -33.33 18.85
C PRO A 291 21.10 -32.38 17.70
N LEU A 292 20.62 -31.18 18.04
CA LEU A 292 20.27 -30.15 17.06
C LEU A 292 21.49 -29.67 16.28
N ASN A 293 22.61 -29.42 16.95
CA ASN A 293 23.86 -29.01 16.31
C ASN A 293 24.39 -30.10 15.38
N LYS A 294 24.32 -31.38 15.79
CA LYS A 294 24.66 -32.52 14.92
C LYS A 294 23.76 -32.55 13.67
N PHE A 295 22.45 -32.38 13.85
CA PHE A 295 21.50 -32.31 12.73
C PHE A 295 21.73 -31.11 11.81
N LEU A 296 21.96 -29.91 12.38
CA LEU A 296 22.23 -28.68 11.62
C LEU A 296 23.54 -28.80 10.82
N LEU A 297 24.58 -29.40 11.39
CA LEU A 297 25.82 -29.72 10.69
C LEU A 297 25.57 -30.69 9.53
N THR A 298 24.83 -31.77 9.75
CA THR A 298 24.45 -32.70 8.67
C THR A 298 23.65 -32.00 7.56
N ARG A 299 22.72 -31.10 7.93
CA ARG A 299 21.91 -30.34 6.97
C ARG A 299 22.73 -29.31 6.20
N ARG A 300 23.65 -28.60 6.85
CA ARG A 300 24.61 -27.68 6.23
C ARG A 300 25.47 -28.44 5.22
N ASN A 301 26.00 -29.60 5.60
CA ASN A 301 26.82 -30.44 4.72
C ASN A 301 26.02 -30.95 3.51
N LYS A 302 24.76 -31.39 3.71
CA LYS A 302 23.86 -31.74 2.59
C LYS A 302 23.57 -30.54 1.68
N TYR A 303 23.36 -29.34 2.23
CA TYR A 303 23.14 -28.12 1.45
C TYR A 303 24.37 -27.72 0.62
N LEU A 304 25.57 -27.75 1.23
CA LEU A 304 26.84 -27.50 0.53
C LEU A 304 27.07 -28.49 -0.61
N LYS A 305 26.83 -29.79 -0.38
CA LYS A 305 26.84 -30.83 -1.44
C LYS A 305 25.82 -30.54 -2.55
N ARG A 306 24.65 -30.00 -2.21
CA ARG A 306 23.61 -29.61 -3.18
C ARG A 306 24.01 -28.38 -4.01
N LEU A 307 24.70 -27.40 -3.40
CA LEU A 307 25.27 -26.25 -4.10
C LEU A 307 26.38 -26.68 -5.07
N GLN A 308 27.26 -27.57 -4.64
CA GLN A 308 28.27 -28.18 -5.52
C GLN A 308 27.64 -28.91 -6.70
N ARG A 309 26.61 -29.75 -6.48
CA ARG A 309 25.88 -30.41 -7.57
C ARG A 309 25.13 -29.45 -8.50
N LYS A 310 24.64 -28.31 -8.00
CA LYS A 310 23.99 -27.27 -8.82
C LYS A 310 24.97 -26.49 -9.70
N LYS A 311 26.24 -26.38 -9.31
CA LYS A 311 27.29 -25.81 -10.18
C LYS A 311 27.59 -26.72 -11.38
N LEU A 312 27.41 -28.03 -11.20
CA LEU A 312 27.63 -29.06 -12.23
C LEU A 312 26.42 -29.24 -13.16
N PHE A 313 25.20 -28.99 -12.68
CA PHE A 313 23.96 -29.14 -13.47
C PHE A 313 23.00 -27.95 -13.22
N PRO A 314 23.04 -26.89 -14.06
CA PRO A 314 22.15 -25.75 -13.92
C PRO A 314 20.73 -26.09 -14.43
N ASN A 315 19.77 -26.26 -13.51
CA ASN A 315 18.36 -26.39 -13.86
C ASN A 315 17.68 -25.02 -13.95
N ILE A 316 17.15 -24.69 -15.13
CA ILE A 316 16.29 -23.53 -15.39
C ILE A 316 14.93 -23.80 -14.74
N LYS A 317 14.58 -23.06 -13.67
CA LYS A 317 13.24 -23.15 -13.06
C LYS A 317 12.28 -22.17 -13.74
N LYS A 318 11.18 -22.70 -14.29
CA LYS A 318 10.01 -21.90 -14.70
C LYS A 318 9.32 -21.33 -13.45
N PHE A 319 9.18 -20.00 -13.40
CA PHE A 319 8.45 -19.28 -12.37
C PHE A 319 6.94 -19.45 -12.62
N ARG A 320 6.18 -19.89 -11.60
CA ARG A 320 4.71 -19.81 -11.62
C ARG A 320 4.28 -18.69 -10.67
N PRO A 321 3.59 -17.65 -11.15
CA PRO A 321 3.06 -16.62 -10.27
C PRO A 321 1.90 -17.22 -9.44
N LYS A 322 1.91 -16.96 -8.13
CA LYS A 322 0.73 -17.17 -7.29
C LYS A 322 -0.16 -15.94 -7.40
N GLN A 323 -1.39 -16.14 -7.84
CA GLN A 323 -2.46 -15.17 -7.66
C GLN A 323 -2.95 -15.26 -6.22
N ASN A 324 -2.89 -14.14 -5.50
CA ASN A 324 -3.57 -13.95 -4.22
C ASN A 324 -4.66 -12.90 -4.47
N THR A 325 -5.91 -13.33 -4.48
CA THR A 325 -7.07 -12.44 -4.33
C THR A 325 -7.54 -12.54 -2.87
N GLY A 326 -7.65 -11.38 -2.21
CA GLY A 326 -8.23 -11.28 -0.87
C GLY A 326 -9.75 -11.27 -0.92
N ASP A 327 -10.39 -11.66 0.18
CA ASP A 327 -11.84 -11.69 0.33
C ASP A 327 -12.38 -10.43 1.03
N CYS A 328 -13.70 -10.36 1.24
CA CYS A 328 -14.39 -9.21 1.85
C CYS A 328 -14.00 -8.91 3.30
N ASN A 329 -13.28 -9.81 3.99
CA ASN A 329 -12.87 -9.63 5.37
C ASN A 329 -11.34 -9.48 5.51
N TYR A 330 -10.57 -9.72 4.44
CA TYR A 330 -9.12 -9.63 4.39
C TYR A 330 -8.64 -9.33 2.96
N GLY A 331 -8.16 -8.11 2.72
CA GLY A 331 -7.65 -7.68 1.42
C GLY A 331 -7.86 -6.19 1.14
N ASP A 332 -7.41 -5.73 -0.03
CA ASP A 332 -7.45 -4.31 -0.49
C ASP A 332 -8.88 -3.72 -0.65
N SER A 333 -9.93 -4.48 -0.31
CA SER A 333 -11.34 -4.17 -0.50
C SER A 333 -12.00 -3.50 0.71
N VAL A 334 -11.27 -3.27 1.81
CA VAL A 334 -11.84 -2.64 3.01
C VAL A 334 -11.84 -1.11 2.85
N GLU A 335 -13.01 -0.50 3.04
CA GLU A 335 -13.15 0.96 3.10
C GLU A 335 -12.37 1.48 4.31
N LYS A 336 -11.42 2.36 4.02
CA LYS A 336 -10.69 3.06 5.08
C LYS A 336 -11.63 4.08 5.71
N PRO A 337 -11.53 4.33 7.03
CA PRO A 337 -12.24 5.45 7.63
C PRO A 337 -11.83 6.74 6.92
N ASP A 338 -12.82 7.59 6.65
CA ASP A 338 -12.59 8.85 5.95
C ASP A 338 -11.60 9.72 6.72
N MET A 339 -10.85 10.49 5.93
CA MET A 339 -9.93 11.48 6.47
C MET A 339 -10.75 12.55 7.23
N PRO A 340 -10.26 13.06 8.38
CA PRO A 340 -10.91 14.19 9.06
C PRO A 340 -11.15 15.35 8.09
N THR A 341 -12.33 15.98 8.16
CA THR A 341 -12.81 16.99 7.20
C THR A 341 -11.81 18.14 7.02
N GLU A 342 -11.23 18.63 8.11
CA GLU A 342 -10.21 19.70 8.10
C GLU A 342 -8.98 19.34 7.26
N ILE A 343 -8.53 18.07 7.33
CA ILE A 343 -7.37 17.61 6.57
C ILE A 343 -7.77 17.41 5.10
N PHE A 344 -8.99 16.94 4.83
CA PHE A 344 -9.51 16.79 3.48
C PHE A 344 -9.62 18.13 2.75
N GLU A 345 -10.17 19.16 3.40
CA GLU A 345 -10.26 20.52 2.86
C GLU A 345 -8.87 21.09 2.58
N SER A 346 -7.94 21.00 3.53
CA SER A 346 -6.56 21.45 3.36
C SER A 346 -5.86 20.74 2.20
N MET A 347 -6.06 19.43 2.03
CA MET A 347 -5.51 18.69 0.89
C MET A 347 -6.14 19.10 -0.44
N THR A 348 -7.42 19.44 -0.43
CA THR A 348 -8.19 19.85 -1.61
C THR A 348 -7.72 21.22 -2.11
N GLU A 349 -7.56 22.20 -1.21
CA GLU A 349 -6.99 23.52 -1.53
C GLU A 349 -5.57 23.41 -2.09
N ASN A 350 -4.72 22.62 -1.44
CA ASN A 350 -3.36 22.36 -1.91
C ASN A 350 -3.32 21.70 -3.30
N LEU A 351 -4.30 20.86 -3.62
CA LEU A 351 -4.41 20.24 -4.93
C LEU A 351 -4.86 21.26 -5.98
N LEU A 352 -5.89 22.06 -5.69
CA LEU A 352 -6.40 23.09 -6.58
C LEU A 352 -5.33 24.15 -6.92
N LEU A 353 -4.54 24.57 -5.93
CA LEU A 353 -3.41 25.48 -6.12
C LEU A 353 -2.36 24.90 -7.07
N LYS A 354 -2.08 23.59 -7.00
CA LYS A 354 -1.13 22.92 -7.90
C LYS A 354 -1.65 22.74 -9.32
N LEU A 355 -2.97 22.66 -9.49
CA LEU A 355 -3.60 22.48 -10.79
C LEU A 355 -3.74 23.79 -11.56
N LYS A 356 -3.65 24.94 -10.87
CA LYS A 356 -3.75 26.27 -11.45
C LYS A 356 -2.62 26.51 -12.47
N VAL A 357 -3.00 26.78 -13.70
CA VAL A 357 -2.09 27.07 -14.81
C VAL A 357 -2.06 28.60 -15.00
N GLN A 358 -0.87 29.19 -15.10
CA GLN A 358 -0.75 30.64 -15.33
C GLN A 358 -0.96 31.02 -16.80
N ASN A 359 -0.49 30.21 -17.75
CA ASN A 359 -0.72 30.38 -19.19
C ASN A 359 -1.15 29.05 -19.85
N ASN A 360 -2.31 29.07 -20.52
CA ASN A 360 -2.81 27.91 -21.27
C ASN A 360 -1.98 27.60 -22.53
N SER A 361 -1.28 28.60 -23.07
CA SER A 361 -0.46 28.51 -24.28
C SER A 361 0.61 27.41 -24.18
N ASP A 362 1.22 27.26 -23.00
CA ASP A 362 2.31 26.32 -22.77
C ASP A 362 1.80 24.87 -22.74
N VAL A 363 0.66 24.66 -22.06
CA VAL A 363 0.01 23.34 -21.99
C VAL A 363 -0.54 22.93 -23.34
N GLU A 364 -1.14 23.85 -24.09
CA GLU A 364 -1.68 23.59 -25.42
C GLU A 364 -0.58 23.11 -26.39
N PHE A 365 0.51 23.88 -26.50
CA PHE A 365 1.59 23.61 -27.43
C PHE A 365 2.24 22.23 -27.21
N GLU A 366 2.55 21.90 -25.95
CA GLU A 366 3.18 20.61 -25.58
C GLU A 366 2.22 19.41 -25.71
N THR A 367 0.92 19.66 -25.84
CA THR A 367 -0.11 18.61 -25.86
C THR A 367 -0.84 18.48 -27.20
N ARG A 368 -0.41 19.19 -28.26
CA ARG A 368 -0.94 19.09 -29.63
C ARG A 368 -0.93 17.69 -30.23
N GLY A 369 -0.01 16.83 -29.79
CA GLY A 369 0.00 15.41 -30.17
C GLY A 369 -1.18 14.59 -29.62
N GLN A 370 -2.03 15.20 -28.77
CA GLN A 370 -3.22 14.62 -28.16
C GLN A 370 -2.98 13.20 -27.63
N THR A 371 -3.63 12.20 -28.22
CA THR A 371 -3.55 10.79 -27.82
C THR A 371 -2.14 10.23 -27.90
N THR A 372 -1.24 10.77 -28.73
CA THR A 372 0.16 10.34 -28.84
C THR A 372 1.08 10.99 -27.81
N SER A 373 0.68 12.12 -27.20
CA SER A 373 1.46 12.85 -26.20
C SER A 373 1.29 12.29 -24.79
N GLU A 374 2.40 11.94 -24.13
CA GLU A 374 2.39 11.51 -22.72
C GLU A 374 1.94 12.64 -21.79
N ARG A 375 2.31 13.89 -22.10
CA ARG A 375 1.91 15.07 -21.33
C ARG A 375 0.40 15.28 -21.37
N TRP A 376 -0.23 15.10 -22.54
CA TRP A 376 -1.68 15.22 -22.70
C TRP A 376 -2.43 14.20 -21.83
N ARG A 377 -1.98 12.94 -21.79
CA ARG A 377 -2.58 11.90 -20.92
C ARG A 377 -2.38 12.22 -19.43
N TYR A 378 -1.21 12.74 -19.06
CA TYR A 378 -0.93 13.14 -17.68
C TYR A 378 -1.85 14.27 -17.22
N GLU A 379 -1.92 15.37 -17.98
CA GLU A 379 -2.75 16.53 -17.63
C GLU A 379 -4.24 16.20 -17.58
N ARG A 380 -4.72 15.29 -18.45
CA ARG A 380 -6.09 14.76 -18.41
C ARG A 380 -6.36 13.83 -17.24
N SER A 381 -5.36 13.12 -16.74
CA SER A 381 -5.55 12.25 -15.55
C SER A 381 -5.76 13.06 -14.26
N LEU A 382 -5.37 14.33 -14.28
CA LEU A 382 -5.52 15.26 -13.16
C LEU A 382 -6.84 16.04 -13.19
N ARG A 383 -7.54 16.08 -14.33
CA ARG A 383 -8.67 17.00 -14.61
C ARG A 383 -9.88 16.27 -15.15
N LEU A 384 -11.04 16.87 -14.98
CA LEU A 384 -12.29 16.43 -15.58
C LEU A 384 -12.39 16.96 -17.01
N SER A 385 -12.39 16.04 -17.99
CA SER A 385 -12.49 16.40 -19.40
C SER A 385 -13.94 16.59 -19.86
N SER A 386 -14.12 17.45 -20.87
CA SER A 386 -15.42 17.71 -21.53
C SER A 386 -16.22 16.45 -21.88
N SER A 387 -15.54 15.38 -22.31
CA SER A 387 -16.16 14.09 -22.65
C SER A 387 -16.95 13.43 -21.51
N PHE A 388 -16.59 13.71 -20.25
CA PHE A 388 -17.30 13.19 -19.07
C PHE A 388 -18.24 14.23 -18.44
N PHE A 389 -18.17 15.49 -18.89
CA PHE A 389 -18.85 16.61 -18.23
C PHE A 389 -20.38 16.45 -18.25
N LYS A 390 -20.96 16.02 -19.39
CA LYS A 390 -22.40 15.76 -19.50
C LYS A 390 -22.88 14.73 -18.46
N GLU A 391 -22.12 13.66 -18.27
CA GLU A 391 -22.49 12.61 -17.32
C GLU A 391 -22.42 13.08 -15.86
N VAL A 392 -21.46 13.96 -15.55
CA VAL A 392 -21.32 14.59 -14.23
C VAL A 392 -22.46 15.57 -13.98
N ALA A 393 -22.75 16.45 -14.94
CA ALA A 393 -23.78 17.48 -14.83
C ALA A 393 -25.20 16.90 -14.75
N CYS A 394 -25.49 15.84 -15.52
CA CYS A 394 -26.81 15.20 -15.52
C CYS A 394 -27.00 14.14 -14.43
N ARG A 395 -26.04 13.96 -13.51
CA ARG A 395 -26.13 12.93 -12.46
C ARG A 395 -27.20 13.32 -11.42
N LYS A 396 -28.16 12.44 -11.20
CA LYS A 396 -29.12 12.56 -10.09
C LYS A 396 -28.43 12.40 -8.73
N ALA A 397 -28.84 13.18 -7.73
CA ALA A 397 -28.31 13.10 -6.37
C ALA A 397 -28.44 11.69 -5.76
N SER A 398 -29.51 10.97 -6.10
CA SER A 398 -29.80 9.60 -5.65
C SER A 398 -28.88 8.53 -6.24
N THR A 399 -28.16 8.80 -7.34
CA THR A 399 -27.29 7.81 -7.98
C THR A 399 -25.90 7.87 -7.35
N PRO A 400 -25.37 6.77 -6.79
CA PRO A 400 -24.05 6.77 -6.14
C PRO A 400 -22.94 7.13 -7.14
N CYS A 401 -22.10 8.10 -6.76
CA CYS A 401 -21.04 8.64 -7.62
C CYS A 401 -19.84 7.68 -7.80
N SER A 402 -19.73 6.65 -6.97
CA SER A 402 -18.56 5.77 -6.89
C SER A 402 -18.18 5.09 -8.21
N LYS A 403 -19.18 4.65 -9.01
CA LYS A 403 -18.94 4.03 -10.33
C LYS A 403 -18.41 5.05 -11.35
N LEU A 404 -18.97 6.25 -11.37
CA LEU A 404 -18.56 7.34 -12.26
C LEU A 404 -17.13 7.80 -11.92
N VAL A 405 -16.85 8.01 -10.63
CA VAL A 405 -15.50 8.36 -10.14
C VAL A 405 -14.49 7.27 -10.49
N LYS A 406 -14.82 5.99 -10.30
CA LYS A 406 -13.93 4.89 -10.71
C LYS A 406 -13.63 4.90 -12.21
N ARG A 407 -14.62 5.21 -13.05
CA ARG A 407 -14.44 5.30 -14.51
C ARG A 407 -13.56 6.49 -14.91
N ILE A 408 -13.73 7.65 -14.26
CA ILE A 408 -12.92 8.84 -14.53
C ILE A 408 -11.47 8.64 -14.07
N VAL A 409 -11.27 8.10 -12.86
CA VAL A 409 -9.95 8.00 -12.22
C VAL A 409 -9.15 6.76 -12.68
N TYR A 410 -9.85 5.65 -12.94
CA TYR A 410 -9.23 4.35 -13.26
C TYR A 410 -9.66 3.79 -14.62
N GLY A 411 -10.23 4.64 -15.50
CA GLY A 411 -10.65 4.23 -16.84
C GLY A 411 -9.52 3.54 -17.61
N SER A 412 -9.83 2.40 -18.23
CA SER A 412 -8.93 1.73 -19.16
C SER A 412 -9.01 2.37 -20.54
N GLU A 413 -7.92 2.31 -21.30
CA GLU A 413 -7.95 2.64 -22.73
C GLU A 413 -8.96 1.72 -23.44
N PHE A 414 -9.98 2.33 -24.05
CA PHE A 414 -11.04 1.65 -24.78
C PHE A 414 -10.99 2.15 -26.22
N SER A 415 -10.88 1.21 -27.16
CA SER A 415 -10.88 1.48 -28.60
C SER A 415 -12.03 0.70 -29.22
N THR A 416 -12.88 1.40 -29.97
CA THR A 416 -13.93 0.78 -30.80
C THR A 416 -13.59 0.93 -32.27
N THR A 417 -14.19 0.10 -33.11
CA THR A 417 -14.09 0.23 -34.57
C THR A 417 -14.53 1.61 -35.05
N ALA A 418 -15.58 2.19 -34.45
CA ALA A 418 -16.04 3.54 -34.73
C ALA A 418 -15.00 4.62 -34.35
N MET A 419 -14.32 4.47 -33.20
CA MET A 419 -13.27 5.39 -32.78
C MET A 419 -12.03 5.33 -33.70
N ASN A 420 -11.63 4.12 -34.12
CA ASN A 420 -10.51 3.96 -35.05
C ASN A 420 -10.85 4.52 -36.44
N TYR A 421 -12.10 4.35 -36.89
CA TYR A 421 -12.59 5.00 -38.11
C TYR A 421 -12.60 6.53 -37.98
N GLY A 422 -13.03 7.07 -36.84
CA GLY A 422 -12.98 8.51 -36.56
C GLY A 422 -11.56 9.06 -36.64
N LEU A 423 -10.61 8.42 -35.94
CA LEU A 423 -9.19 8.82 -35.95
C LEU A 423 -8.57 8.78 -37.36
N ALA A 424 -8.91 7.78 -38.17
CA ALA A 424 -8.38 7.66 -39.53
C ALA A 424 -8.92 8.73 -40.50
N ASN A 425 -10.16 9.19 -40.27
CA ASN A 425 -10.84 10.13 -41.17
C ASN A 425 -10.86 11.58 -40.66
N GLU A 426 -10.34 11.84 -39.45
CA GLU A 426 -10.35 13.16 -38.83
C GLU A 426 -9.63 14.22 -39.69
N GLU A 427 -8.49 13.85 -40.29
CA GLU A 427 -7.74 14.74 -41.18
C GLU A 427 -8.50 15.03 -42.49
N ILE A 428 -9.20 14.03 -43.03
CA ILE A 428 -10.00 14.17 -44.25
C ILE A 428 -11.19 15.09 -43.99
N ALA A 429 -11.88 14.90 -42.86
CA ALA A 429 -13.01 15.73 -42.45
C ALA A 429 -12.58 17.19 -42.24
N ARG A 430 -11.42 17.42 -41.61
CA ARG A 430 -10.84 18.76 -41.42
C ARG A 430 -10.57 19.44 -42.76
N LYS A 431 -9.88 18.77 -43.68
CA LYS A 431 -9.57 19.30 -45.02
C LYS A 431 -10.83 19.61 -45.84
N GLN A 432 -11.89 18.80 -45.70
CA GLN A 432 -13.18 19.07 -46.33
C GLN A 432 -13.87 20.31 -45.72
N TYR A 433 -13.78 20.47 -44.40
CA TYR A 433 -14.32 21.65 -43.71
C TYR A 433 -13.60 22.94 -44.14
N GLU A 434 -12.27 22.91 -44.19
CA GLU A 434 -11.45 24.04 -44.65
C GLU A 434 -11.82 24.46 -46.08
N ARG A 435 -12.00 23.50 -46.99
CA ARG A 435 -12.40 23.77 -48.38
C ARG A 435 -13.81 24.34 -48.50
N LYS A 436 -14.75 23.82 -47.70
CA LYS A 436 -16.17 24.21 -47.77
C LYS A 436 -16.42 25.60 -47.19
N HIS A 437 -15.68 25.97 -46.15
CA HIS A 437 -15.89 27.22 -45.42
C HIS A 437 -14.78 28.25 -45.67
N SER A 438 -13.78 27.95 -46.51
CA SER A 438 -12.64 28.83 -46.83
C SER A 438 -11.94 29.37 -45.57
N VAL A 439 -11.80 28.52 -44.54
CA VAL A 439 -11.14 28.85 -43.27
C VAL A 439 -9.97 27.91 -43.02
N THR A 440 -8.93 28.40 -42.35
CA THR A 440 -7.81 27.57 -41.88
C THR A 440 -8.13 26.97 -40.52
N VAL A 441 -8.01 25.65 -40.36
CA VAL A 441 -8.26 24.95 -39.08
C VAL A 441 -6.96 24.36 -38.56
N ARG A 442 -6.43 24.93 -37.48
CA ARG A 442 -5.23 24.41 -36.79
C ARG A 442 -5.57 23.24 -35.88
N THR A 443 -4.65 22.28 -35.77
CA THR A 443 -4.68 21.27 -34.71
C THR A 443 -4.41 21.94 -33.37
N CYS A 444 -5.09 21.47 -32.33
CA CYS A 444 -4.93 22.01 -30.99
C CYS A 444 -4.74 20.91 -29.95
N GLY A 445 -4.04 21.29 -28.88
CA GLY A 445 -3.83 20.46 -27.70
C GLY A 445 -4.96 20.57 -26.68
N LEU A 446 -4.59 20.42 -25.41
CA LEU A 446 -5.48 20.51 -24.26
C LEU A 446 -5.57 21.95 -23.75
N PHE A 447 -6.79 22.44 -23.57
CA PHE A 447 -7.10 23.70 -22.88
C PHE A 447 -7.59 23.42 -21.45
N VAL A 448 -7.15 24.26 -20.52
CA VAL A 448 -7.54 24.21 -19.11
C VAL A 448 -8.35 25.46 -18.78
N ASP A 449 -9.39 25.32 -17.97
CA ASP A 449 -10.16 26.49 -17.54
C ASP A 449 -9.37 27.34 -16.52
N LYS A 450 -9.34 28.66 -16.69
CA LYS A 450 -8.53 29.56 -15.83
C LYS A 450 -9.11 29.67 -14.42
N ASP A 451 -10.43 29.74 -14.32
CA ASP A 451 -11.16 29.93 -13.06
C ASP A 451 -11.37 28.61 -12.33
N ASN A 452 -11.50 27.51 -13.09
CA ASN A 452 -11.71 26.15 -12.60
C ASN A 452 -10.60 25.22 -13.08
N PRO A 453 -9.41 25.21 -12.43
CA PRO A 453 -8.25 24.47 -12.91
C PRO A 453 -8.41 22.95 -13.01
N PHE A 454 -9.47 22.41 -12.41
CA PHE A 454 -9.84 21.00 -12.49
C PHE A 454 -10.61 20.63 -13.77
N LEU A 455 -11.00 21.59 -14.61
CA LEU A 455 -11.70 21.37 -15.88
C LEU A 455 -10.74 21.47 -17.08
N CYS A 456 -10.93 20.61 -18.08
CA CYS A 456 -10.20 20.71 -19.35
C CYS A 456 -11.01 20.27 -20.58
N ALA A 457 -10.61 20.77 -21.74
CA ALA A 457 -11.18 20.41 -23.03
C ALA A 457 -10.09 20.25 -24.10
N SER A 458 -10.29 19.34 -25.04
CA SER A 458 -9.42 19.15 -26.22
C SER A 458 -10.33 19.22 -27.43
N PRO A 459 -10.47 20.39 -28.08
CA PRO A 459 -11.26 20.53 -29.30
C PRO A 459 -10.60 19.78 -30.46
N ASP A 460 -11.38 19.53 -31.52
CA ASP A 460 -10.89 18.84 -32.73
C ASP A 460 -10.04 19.77 -33.62
N GLY A 461 -10.27 21.09 -33.54
CA GLY A 461 -9.47 22.10 -34.22
C GLY A 461 -9.90 23.54 -33.90
N LEU A 462 -9.04 24.50 -34.22
CA LEU A 462 -9.27 25.93 -34.01
C LEU A 462 -9.24 26.69 -35.33
N ILE A 463 -10.21 27.58 -35.53
CA ILE A 463 -10.32 28.43 -36.72
C ILE A 463 -9.52 29.73 -36.51
N GLU A 464 -8.63 30.08 -37.43
CA GLU A 464 -7.75 31.27 -37.31
C GLU A 464 -8.50 32.60 -37.21
N ASN A 465 -9.66 32.76 -37.87
CA ASN A 465 -10.40 34.03 -37.95
C ASN A 465 -11.21 34.41 -36.69
N VAL A 466 -11.22 33.60 -35.63
CA VAL A 466 -12.05 33.84 -34.42
C VAL A 466 -11.23 34.22 -33.19
N PHE A 467 -9.90 34.32 -33.32
CA PHE A 467 -9.03 34.63 -32.17
C PHE A 467 -9.18 36.07 -31.64
N GLU A 468 -9.72 37.00 -32.41
CA GLU A 468 -10.05 38.35 -31.91
C GLU A 468 -11.32 38.38 -31.04
N HIS A 469 -12.17 37.34 -31.07
CA HIS A 469 -13.45 37.33 -30.32
C HIS A 469 -13.50 36.36 -29.12
N PHE A 470 -12.63 35.35 -29.04
CA PHE A 470 -12.60 34.45 -27.87
C PHE A 470 -11.67 34.92 -26.75
N VAL A 471 -10.70 35.78 -27.03
CA VAL A 471 -9.81 36.38 -26.00
C VAL A 471 -10.52 37.50 -25.24
N SER A 472 -11.53 38.16 -25.83
CA SER A 472 -12.27 39.25 -25.21
C SER A 472 -13.31 38.80 -24.18
N TYR A 473 -13.84 37.57 -24.25
CA TYR A 473 -14.86 37.08 -23.31
C TYR A 473 -14.31 36.40 -22.04
N THR A 474 -12.99 36.34 -21.86
CA THR A 474 -12.36 35.82 -20.62
C THR A 474 -11.52 36.87 -19.87
N LEU A 475 -11.72 38.15 -20.20
CA LEU A 475 -11.10 39.31 -19.54
C LEU A 475 -12.15 40.40 -19.26
N THR A 476 -13.24 40.01 -18.62
CA THR A 476 -14.11 40.85 -17.76
C THR A 476 -14.82 39.91 -16.81
#